data_AF-A0A401SRS4-F1
#
_entry.id   AF-A0A401SRS4-F1
#
_cell.length_a   1.000
_cell.length_b   1.000
_cell.length_c   1.000
_cell.angle_alpha   90.00
_cell.angle_beta   90.00
_cell.angle_gamma   90.00
#
_symmetry.space_group_name_H-M   'P 1'
#
loop_
_entity.id
_entity.type
_entity.pdbx_description
1 polymer ?
#
loop_
_entity_poly.entity_id
_entity_poly.type
_entity_poly.pdbx_seq_one_letter_code
_entity_poly.pdbx_strand_id
1 'polypeptide(L)'
;MKRDFGLMVAGTQVVLAASGDEKHPPENILDGNTETFWITTGMFPQEFILSFANLIKISSMKIHCYNVRSLGIERSIAGEPVDFEPMTNTGKCIQQIF
;
A
#
# COMPACT_ATOMS: atom_id res chain seq x y z
N MET A 1 17.64 9.98 10.51
CA MET A 1 16.16 9.80 10.55
C MET A 1 15.79 8.90 9.38
N LYS A 2 15.03 7.82 9.58
CA LYS A 2 14.58 6.96 8.46
C LYS A 2 13.47 7.72 7.72
N ARG A 3 13.60 7.86 6.39
CA ARG A 3 12.59 8.50 5.54
C ARG A 3 11.42 7.54 5.34
N ASP A 4 10.21 8.06 5.45
CA ASP A 4 9.00 7.32 5.08
C ASP A 4 8.75 7.50 3.58
N PHE A 5 8.83 6.40 2.84
CA PHE A 5 8.53 6.38 1.40
C PHE A 5 7.07 5.99 1.13
N GLY A 6 6.28 5.62 2.14
CA GLY A 6 4.86 5.30 1.98
C GLY A 6 3.94 6.51 1.89
N LEU A 7 4.48 7.74 1.92
CA LEU A 7 3.68 8.97 1.92
C LEU A 7 3.68 9.65 0.55
N MET A 8 2.56 10.30 0.22
CA MET A 8 2.42 11.10 -0.99
C MET A 8 3.45 12.22 -1.07
N VAL A 9 3.76 12.86 0.06
CA VAL A 9 4.80 13.91 0.16
C VAL A 9 6.21 13.41 -0.15
N ALA A 10 6.44 12.08 -0.12
CA ALA A 10 7.70 11.48 -0.54
C ALA A 10 7.78 11.25 -2.07
N GLY A 11 6.70 11.54 -2.81
CA GLY A 11 6.55 11.35 -4.24
C GLY A 11 5.92 10.01 -4.63
N THR A 12 5.38 9.25 -3.66
CA THR A 12 4.71 7.97 -3.92
C THR A 12 3.30 8.18 -4.42
N GLN A 13 2.86 7.33 -5.35
CA GLN A 13 1.55 7.42 -6.00
C GLN A 13 0.85 6.06 -5.98
N VAL A 14 -0.47 6.07 -5.86
CA VAL A 14 -1.29 4.90 -6.17
C VAL A 14 -1.56 4.92 -7.68
N VAL A 15 -1.02 3.94 -8.40
CA VAL A 15 -1.15 3.86 -9.87
C VAL A 15 -2.23 2.87 -10.32
N LEU A 16 -2.66 2.01 -9.41
CA LEU A 16 -3.77 1.09 -9.60
C LEU A 16 -4.45 0.87 -8.25
N ALA A 17 -5.77 0.83 -8.25
CA ALA A 17 -6.57 0.33 -7.13
C ALA A 17 -7.79 -0.40 -7.71
N ALA A 18 -8.06 -1.61 -7.22
CA ALA A 18 -9.18 -2.41 -7.70
C ALA A 18 -10.56 -1.85 -7.30
N SER A 19 -10.59 -0.96 -6.29
CA SER A 19 -11.79 -0.27 -5.81
C SER A 19 -11.53 1.23 -5.69
N GLY A 20 -12.55 2.05 -5.95
CA GLY A 20 -12.48 3.51 -5.90
C GLY A 20 -13.76 4.13 -5.35
N ASP A 21 -14.00 3.96 -4.05
CA ASP A 21 -15.09 4.65 -3.35
C ASP A 21 -14.78 6.15 -3.24
N GLU A 22 -15.73 7.03 -3.58
CA GLU A 22 -15.51 8.49 -3.59
C GLU A 22 -15.22 9.07 -2.20
N LYS A 23 -15.71 8.45 -1.13
CA LYS A 23 -15.50 8.91 0.26
C LYS A 23 -14.24 8.30 0.88
N HIS A 24 -13.83 7.15 0.36
CA HIS A 24 -12.66 6.40 0.82
C HIS A 24 -11.72 6.09 -0.36
N PRO A 25 -11.21 7.12 -1.05
CA PRO A 25 -10.49 6.92 -2.29
C PRO A 25 -9.07 6.39 -2.03
N PRO A 26 -8.40 5.80 -3.03
CA PRO A 26 -7.10 5.15 -2.87
C PRO A 26 -5.99 6.08 -2.35
N GLU A 27 -6.08 7.38 -2.60
CA GLU A 27 -5.11 8.40 -2.15
C GLU A 27 -5.00 8.46 -0.62
N ASN A 28 -6.06 8.07 0.10
CA ASN A 28 -6.05 7.96 1.57
C ASN A 28 -5.03 6.92 2.08
N ILE A 29 -4.50 6.01 1.24
CA ILE A 29 -3.42 5.09 1.62
C ILE A 29 -2.13 5.85 1.94
N LEU A 30 -1.91 7.01 1.29
CA LEU A 30 -0.62 7.71 1.25
C LEU A 30 -0.62 9.06 1.98
N ASP A 31 -1.73 9.47 2.58
CA ASP A 31 -1.90 10.80 3.18
C ASP A 31 -1.26 10.92 4.58
N GLY A 32 -0.91 9.79 5.21
CA GLY A 32 -0.32 9.75 6.53
C GLY A 32 -1.31 9.97 7.69
N ASN A 33 -2.62 9.99 7.40
CA ASN A 33 -3.67 10.13 8.40
C ASN A 33 -4.36 8.77 8.61
N THR A 34 -4.36 8.28 9.86
CA THR A 34 -4.96 6.98 10.19
C THR A 34 -6.49 7.01 10.33
N GLU A 35 -7.10 8.20 10.28
CA GLU A 35 -8.56 8.39 10.32
C GLU A 35 -9.20 8.33 8.92
N THR A 36 -8.41 8.57 7.87
CA THR A 36 -8.79 8.36 6.49
C THR A 36 -8.27 7.00 6.01
N PHE A 37 -9.01 6.35 5.11
CA PHE A 37 -8.65 5.03 4.61
C PHE A 37 -9.22 4.79 3.21
N TRP A 38 -8.59 3.86 2.49
CA TRP A 38 -9.16 3.24 1.29
C TRP A 38 -10.03 2.04 1.68
N ILE A 39 -11.15 1.85 0.98
CA ILE A 39 -12.04 0.70 1.19
C ILE A 39 -12.25 -0.10 -0.10
N THR A 40 -12.33 -1.41 0.05
CA THR A 40 -12.73 -2.34 -1.01
C THR A 40 -14.25 -2.33 -1.15
N THR A 41 -14.78 -2.28 -2.37
CA THR A 41 -16.23 -2.23 -2.63
C THR A 41 -16.79 -3.50 -3.30
N GLY A 42 -15.96 -4.53 -3.47
CA GLY A 42 -16.31 -5.71 -4.28
C GLY A 42 -15.82 -7.04 -3.70
N MET A 43 -15.68 -8.03 -4.58
CA MET A 43 -15.19 -9.37 -4.23
C MET A 43 -13.66 -9.43 -4.20
N PHE A 44 -13.12 -10.40 -3.48
CA PHE A 44 -11.67 -10.66 -3.38
C PHE A 44 -11.15 -11.52 -4.55
N PRO A 45 -9.85 -11.42 -4.89
CA PRO A 45 -8.82 -10.59 -4.28
C PRO A 45 -8.97 -9.09 -4.60
N GLN A 46 -8.40 -8.26 -3.74
CA GLN A 46 -8.35 -6.80 -3.91
C GLN A 46 -6.88 -6.39 -3.82
N GLU A 47 -6.50 -5.43 -4.66
CA GLU A 47 -5.12 -5.00 -4.79
C GLU A 47 -5.02 -3.51 -5.09
N PHE A 48 -3.84 -2.97 -4.80
CA PHE A 48 -3.40 -1.66 -5.22
C PHE A 48 -1.90 -1.71 -5.51
N ILE A 49 -1.43 -0.82 -6.38
CA ILE A 49 -0.02 -0.71 -6.75
C ILE A 49 0.49 0.67 -6.34
N LEU A 50 1.57 0.68 -5.57
CA LEU A 50 2.31 1.89 -5.21
C LEU A 50 3.52 2.07 -6.12
N SER A 51 3.61 3.21 -6.78
CA SER A 51 4.80 3.63 -7.51
C SER A 51 5.60 4.62 -6.68
N PHE A 52 6.88 4.33 -6.45
CA PHE A 52 7.79 5.21 -5.74
C PHE A 52 8.49 6.15 -6.72
N ALA A 53 8.74 7.40 -6.32
CA ALA A 53 9.43 8.38 -7.17
C ALA A 53 10.85 7.96 -7.61
N ASN A 54 11.49 7.04 -6.89
CA ASN A 54 12.83 6.54 -7.18
C ASN A 54 12.94 5.07 -6.77
N LEU A 55 13.96 4.37 -7.25
CA LEU A 55 14.32 3.04 -6.75
C LEU A 55 14.73 3.14 -5.27
N ILE A 56 14.03 2.42 -4.40
CA ILE A 56 14.25 2.45 -2.96
C ILE A 56 14.68 1.10 -2.40
N LYS A 57 15.44 1.13 -1.31
CA LYS A 57 15.70 -0.04 -0.47
C LYS A 57 14.76 -0.04 0.73
N ILE A 58 13.78 -0.93 0.73
CA ILE A 58 12.86 -1.11 1.85
C ILE A 58 13.57 -1.87 2.97
N SER A 59 13.64 -1.28 4.17
CA SER A 59 14.21 -1.92 5.36
C SER A 59 13.15 -2.36 6.37
N SER A 60 11.95 -1.79 6.30
CA SER A 60 10.81 -2.03 7.17
C SER A 60 9.57 -1.54 6.45
N MET A 61 8.44 -2.21 6.67
CA MET A 61 7.13 -1.80 6.17
C MET A 61 6.14 -1.87 7.33
N LYS A 62 5.29 -0.86 7.45
CA LYS A 62 4.15 -0.84 8.39
C LYS A 62 2.89 -0.67 7.58
N ILE A 63 1.86 -1.42 7.94
CA ILE A 63 0.56 -1.39 7.28
C ILE A 63 -0.48 -1.28 8.39
N HIS A 64 -1.30 -0.24 8.30
CA HIS A 64 -2.45 -0.02 9.18
C HIS A 64 -3.70 -0.48 8.42
N CYS A 65 -4.32 -1.56 8.88
CA CYS A 65 -5.38 -2.24 8.14
C CYS A 65 -6.46 -2.79 9.09
N TYR A 66 -7.71 -2.87 8.60
CA TYR A 66 -8.82 -3.50 9.31
C TYR A 66 -9.52 -4.53 8.41
N ASN A 67 -10.02 -5.63 8.98
CA ASN A 67 -10.68 -6.73 8.28
C ASN A 67 -9.87 -7.41 7.14
N VAL A 68 -8.54 -7.29 7.16
CA VAL A 68 -7.65 -8.03 6.24
C VAL A 68 -7.32 -9.40 6.83
N ARG A 69 -7.78 -10.47 6.19
CA ARG A 69 -7.50 -11.86 6.61
C ARG A 69 -6.13 -12.37 6.12
N SER A 70 -5.76 -12.01 4.90
CA SER A 70 -4.52 -12.42 4.26
C SER A 70 -4.00 -11.27 3.42
N LEU A 71 -2.68 -11.08 3.43
CA LEU A 71 -2.01 -10.00 2.71
C LEU A 71 -0.80 -10.56 1.99
N GLY A 72 -0.83 -10.49 0.65
CA GLY A 72 0.33 -10.70 -0.20
C GLY A 72 1.03 -9.37 -0.45
N ILE A 73 2.36 -9.39 -0.48
CA ILE A 73 3.16 -8.22 -0.86
C ILE A 73 4.12 -8.68 -1.94
N GLU A 74 4.02 -8.04 -3.09
CA GLU A 74 4.91 -8.24 -4.22
C GLU A 74 5.63 -6.93 -4.52
N ARG A 75 6.77 -7.02 -5.19
CA ARG A 75 7.56 -5.85 -5.59
C ARG A 75 8.03 -6.00 -7.03
N SER A 76 8.24 -4.86 -7.68
CA SER A 76 8.95 -4.78 -8.95
C SER A 76 10.06 -3.73 -8.87
N ILE A 77 11.08 -3.88 -9.72
CA ILE A 77 12.14 -2.89 -9.96
C ILE A 77 12.11 -2.36 -11.41
N ALA A 78 11.12 -2.77 -12.20
CA ALA A 78 10.91 -2.27 -13.56
C ALA A 78 10.40 -0.81 -13.53
N GLY A 79 10.56 -0.10 -14.66
CA GLY A 79 10.00 1.25 -14.81
C GLY A 79 8.48 1.29 -14.94
N GLU A 80 7.88 0.16 -15.30
CA GLU A 80 6.43 -0.04 -15.45
C GLU A 80 5.95 -1.06 -14.39
N PRO A 81 4.65 -1.09 -14.04
CA PRO A 81 4.09 -2.02 -13.06
C PRO A 81 3.95 -3.44 -13.63
N VAL A 82 5.08 -4.09 -13.88
CA VAL A 82 5.22 -5.45 -14.43
C VAL A 82 6.29 -6.22 -13.68
N ASP A 83 6.44 -7.53 -13.96
CA ASP A 83 7.50 -8.39 -13.41
C ASP A 83 7.57 -8.40 -11.87
N PHE A 84 6.41 -8.47 -11.24
CA PHE A 84 6.30 -8.55 -9.78
C PHE A 84 6.83 -9.88 -9.25
N GLU A 85 7.57 -9.80 -8.14
CA GLU A 85 8.04 -10.95 -7.38
C GLU A 85 7.58 -10.87 -5.91
N PRO A 86 7.27 -12.00 -5.25
CA PRO A 86 6.89 -12.01 -3.85
C PRO A 86 7.99 -11.44 -2.94
N MET A 87 7.62 -10.52 -2.04
CA MET A 87 8.51 -10.13 -0.95
C MET A 87 8.52 -11.23 0.12
N THR A 88 9.66 -11.90 0.28
CA THR A 88 9.87 -13.08 1.14
C THR A 88 9.76 -12.82 2.65
N ASN A 89 9.38 -11.61 3.07
CA ASN A 89 9.09 -11.26 4.46
C ASN A 89 7.68 -10.69 4.54
N THR A 90 6.67 -11.54 4.79
CA THR A 90 5.31 -11.09 5.09
C THR A 90 5.34 -10.05 6.21
N GLY A 91 5.00 -8.81 5.88
CA GLY A 91 4.88 -7.73 6.85
C GLY A 91 3.84 -8.09 7.91
N LYS A 92 4.14 -7.83 9.18
CA LYS A 92 3.11 -7.91 10.23
C LYS A 92 2.12 -6.77 9.97
N CYS A 93 0.87 -7.05 9.53
CA CYS A 93 -0.18 -6.05 9.67
C CYS A 93 -0.41 -5.86 11.18
N ILE A 94 -0.29 -4.63 11.65
CA ILE A 94 -0.65 -4.28 13.02
C ILE A 94 -2.15 -4.01 12.98
N GLN A 95 -2.96 -5.02 13.31
CA GLN A 95 -4.37 -4.80 13.59
C GLN A 95 -4.46 -4.22 15.01
N GLN A 96 -4.67 -2.91 15.14
CA GLN A 96 -5.13 -2.35 16.42
C GLN A 96 -6.62 -2.63 16.53
N ILE A 97 -6.95 -3.58 17.41
CA ILE A 97 -8.32 -3.81 17.89
C ILE A 97 -8.53 -2.75 18.99
N PHE A 98 -9.51 -1.85 18.81
CA PHE A 98 -10.10 -1.10 19.91
C PHE A 98 -11.18 -1.95 20.59
#